data_AF-A0AAF0TM87-F1
#
_entry.id   AF-A0AAF0TM87-F1
#
_cell.length_a   1.000
_cell.length_b   1.000
_cell.length_c   1.000
_cell.angle_alpha   90.00
_cell.angle_beta   90.00
_cell.angle_gamma   90.00
#
_symmetry.space_group_name_H-M   'P 1'
#
loop_
_entity.id
_entity.type
_entity.pdbx_description
1 polymer ?
#
loop_
_entity_poly.entity_id
_entity_poly.type
_entity_poly.pdbx_seq_one_letter_code
_entity_poly.pdbx_strand_id
1 'polypeptide(L)' 'MQSLYFLEFLDMKELEYTVINANYVIKVDPQKIRLQHASLLCCGFTTCYGATWRQVHVEKGSTVAVLGLGVVGLGVSTTF' A
#
# COMPACT_ATOMS: atom_id res chain seq x y z
N MET A 1 -15.44 -18.71 0.56
CA MET A 1 -15.82 -17.49 -0.17
C MET A 1 -15.08 -16.30 0.47
N GLN A 2 -13.81 -16.11 0.11
CA GLN A 2 -12.95 -15.05 0.63
C GLN A 2 -12.16 -14.50 -0.56
N SER A 3 -12.78 -13.63 -1.35
CA SER A 3 -12.09 -12.91 -2.42
C SER A 3 -11.76 -11.54 -1.87
N LEU A 4 -10.46 -11.21 -1.78
CA LEU A 4 -9.98 -9.94 -1.22
C LEU A 4 -10.52 -8.74 -2.00
N TYR A 5 -10.99 -7.73 -1.27
CA TYR A 5 -11.40 -6.43 -1.80
C TYR A 5 -10.46 -5.34 -1.24
N PHE A 6 -9.76 -4.62 -2.12
CA PHE A 6 -8.95 -3.45 -1.75
C PHE A 6 -9.82 -2.17 -1.84
N LEU A 7 -9.98 -1.51 -0.69
CA LEU A 7 -10.13 -0.06 -0.40
C LEU A 7 -11.25 0.90 -0.86
N GLU A 8 -11.77 1.63 0.15
CA GLU A 8 -11.75 3.11 0.28
C GLU A 8 -11.64 3.53 1.77
N PHE A 9 -11.18 4.77 2.07
CA PHE A 9 -10.15 5.05 3.10
C PHE A 9 -10.53 5.62 4.48
N LEU A 10 -11.76 6.00 4.80
CA LEU A 10 -11.97 6.82 6.03
C LEU A 10 -13.02 6.33 7.03
N ASP A 11 -13.77 5.25 6.76
CA ASP A 11 -14.90 4.88 7.64
C ASP A 11 -15.11 3.38 7.89
N MET A 12 -14.33 2.49 7.26
CA MET A 12 -14.71 1.06 7.20
C MET A 12 -14.10 0.17 8.29
N LYS A 13 -13.25 0.71 9.18
CA LYS A 13 -12.56 -0.13 10.17
C LYS A 13 -13.51 -0.66 11.26
N GLU A 14 -14.70 -0.06 11.40
CA GLU A 14 -15.74 -0.46 12.35
C GLU A 14 -16.96 -1.12 11.67
N LEU A 15 -16.87 -1.48 10.38
CA LEU A 15 -17.98 -2.04 9.60
C LEU A 15 -17.64 -3.42 9.06
N GLU A 16 -18.54 -4.40 9.25
CA GLU A 16 -18.38 -5.76 8.72
C GLU A 16 -18.55 -5.84 7.20
N TYR A 17 -19.29 -4.91 6.61
CA TYR A 17 -19.56 -4.84 5.17
C TYR A 17 -19.42 -3.41 4.67
N THR A 18 -18.76 -3.26 3.53
CA THR A 18 -18.55 -1.99 2.85
C THR A 18 -18.91 -2.10 1.38
N VAL A 19 -19.42 -1.03 0.81
CA VAL A 19 -19.66 -0.90 -0.63
C VAL A 19 -18.53 -0.05 -1.21
N ILE A 20 -17.76 -0.64 -2.12
CA ILE A 20 -16.65 0.02 -2.83
C ILE A 20 -16.94 -0.08 -4.34
N ASN A 21 -16.54 0.95 -5.09
CA ASN A 21 -16.62 0.92 -6.55
C ASN A 21 -15.62 -0.10 -7.13
N ALA A 22 -16.07 -0.91 -8.09
CA ALA A 22 -15.27 -1.96 -8.71
C ALA A 22 -13.94 -1.46 -9.31
N ASN A 23 -13.83 -0.19 -9.70
CA ASN A 23 -12.60 0.40 -10.22
C ASN A 23 -11.50 0.59 -9.16
N TYR A 24 -11.85 0.62 -7.87
CA TYR A 24 -10.89 0.75 -6.77
C TYR A 24 -10.51 -0.60 -6.14
N VAL A 25 -11.12 -1.69 -6.61
CA VAL A 25 -10.90 -3.05 -6.07
C VAL A 25 -9.89 -3.82 -6.91
N ILE A 26 -8.86 -4.35 -6.25
CA ILE A 26 -7.93 -5.32 -6.84
C ILE A 26 -8.06 -6.68 -6.13
N LYS A 27 -8.21 -7.73 -6.94
CA LYS A 27 -8.21 -9.12 -6.45
C LYS A 27 -6.77 -9.55 -6.17
N VAL A 28 -6.53 -10.01 -4.95
CA VAL A 28 -5.22 -10.50 -4.50
C VAL A 28 -5.31 -12.00 -4.20
N ASP A 29 -4.22 -12.73 -4.44
CA ASP A 29 -4.12 -14.16 -4.16
C ASP A 29 -3.97 -14.40 -2.64
N PRO A 30 -4.95 -15.05 -1.98
CA PRO A 30 -4.93 -15.27 -0.54
C PRO A 30 -3.85 -16.29 -0.10
N GLN A 31 -3.32 -17.11 -1.01
CA GLN A 31 -2.23 -18.05 -0.67
C GLN A 31 -0.87 -17.35 -0.59
N LYS A 32 -0.71 -16.24 -1.32
CA LYS A 32 0.56 -15.49 -1.38
C LYS A 32 0.62 -14.37 -0.36
N ILE A 33 -0.51 -13.72 -0.07
CA ILE A 33 -0.56 -12.57 0.83
C ILE A 33 -1.64 -12.80 1.89
N ARG A 34 -1.21 -12.80 3.16
CA ARG A 34 -2.13 -12.80 4.31
C ARG A 34 -2.92 -11.49 4.32
N LEU A 35 -4.23 -11.58 4.55
CA LEU A 35 -5.15 -10.44 4.61
C LEU A 35 -4.66 -9.31 5.52
N GLN A 36 -4.06 -9.66 6.65
CA GLN A 36 -3.53 -8.70 7.63
C GLN A 36 -2.36 -7.86 7.10
N HIS A 37 -1.58 -8.38 6.15
CA HIS A 37 -0.49 -7.63 5.52
C HIS A 37 -0.98 -6.89 4.26
N ALA A 38 -2.00 -7.44 3.59
CA ALA A 38 -2.62 -6.79 2.43
C ALA A 38 -3.14 -5.38 2.78
N SER A 39 -3.72 -5.19 3.96
CA SER A 39 -4.21 -3.87 4.39
C SER A 39 -3.12 -2.80 4.50
N LEU A 40 -1.83 -3.17 4.62
CA LEU A 40 -0.72 -2.20 4.66
C LEU A 40 -0.41 -1.62 3.28
N LEU A 41 -0.63 -2.40 2.22
CA LEU A 41 -0.39 -2.00 0.83
C LEU A 41 -1.43 -1.01 0.30
N CYS A 42 -2.41 -0.67 1.13
CA CYS A 42 -3.56 0.07 0.71
C CYS A 42 -3.27 1.59 0.85
N CYS A 43 -2.48 1.99 1.84
CA CYS A 43 -2.27 3.40 2.22
C CYS A 43 -0.89 3.91 1.80
N GLY A 44 -0.26 4.64 2.72
CA GLY A 44 1.01 5.32 2.53
C GLY A 44 2.14 4.41 2.05
N PHE A 45 2.08 3.09 2.26
CA PHE A 45 3.11 2.19 1.74
C PHE A 45 3.17 2.21 0.21
N THR A 46 2.06 1.95 -0.48
CA THR A 46 2.04 1.91 -1.96
C THR A 46 2.16 3.29 -2.57
N THR A 47 1.63 4.33 -1.92
CA THR A 47 1.83 5.72 -2.35
C THR A 47 3.32 6.06 -2.39
N CYS A 48 4.07 5.75 -1.34
CA CYS A 48 5.49 6.10 -1.24
C CYS A 48 6.39 5.19 -2.07
N TYR A 49 6.10 3.90 -2.12
CA TYR A 49 6.76 2.97 -3.03
C TYR A 49 6.56 3.39 -4.49
N GLY A 50 5.32 3.74 -4.87
CA GLY A 50 5.00 4.23 -6.20
C GLY A 50 5.65 5.57 -6.53
N ALA A 51 5.70 6.51 -5.57
CA ALA A 51 6.36 7.81 -5.75
C ALA A 51 7.88 7.65 -5.96
N THR A 52 8.54 6.83 -5.15
CA THR A 52 9.98 6.58 -5.31
C THR A 52 10.30 5.88 -6.64
N TRP A 53 9.48 4.91 -7.03
CA TRP A 53 9.65 4.18 -8.29
C TRP A 53 9.34 5.04 -9.54
N ARG A 54 8.24 5.80 -9.54
CA ARG A 54 7.74 6.49 -10.74
C ARG A 54 8.17 7.95 -10.87
N GLN A 55 8.37 8.66 -9.77
CA GLN A 55 8.67 10.10 -9.81
C GLN A 55 10.16 10.35 -9.66
N VAL A 56 10.75 9.83 -8.58
CA VAL A 56 12.12 10.21 -8.17
C VAL A 56 13.19 9.39 -8.88
N HIS A 57 12.86 8.22 -9.46
CA HIS A 57 13.80 7.33 -10.19
C HIS A 57 15.13 7.20 -9.44
N VAL A 58 15.07 6.76 -8.18
CA VAL A 58 16.25 6.70 -7.32
C VAL A 58 17.25 5.69 -7.91
N GLU A 59 18.42 6.17 -8.35
CA GLU A 59 19.48 5.30 -8.83
C GLU A 59 20.26 4.68 -7.67
N LYS A 60 20.72 3.44 -7.85
CA LYS A 60 21.55 2.74 -6.86
C LYS A 60 22.83 3.53 -6.61
N GLY A 61 23.05 3.90 -5.34
CA GLY A 61 24.18 4.74 -4.91
C GLY A 61 23.83 6.21 -4.68
N SER A 62 22.58 6.63 -4.93
CA SER A 62 22.10 7.97 -4.61
C SER A 62 21.86 8.15 -3.10
N THR A 63 22.17 9.34 -2.57
CA THR A 63 21.88 9.68 -1.17
C THR A 63 20.46 10.21 -1.03
N VAL A 64 19.61 9.51 -0.28
CA VAL A 64 18.22 9.88 -0.02
C VAL A 64 18.04 10.21 1.46
N ALA A 65 17.38 11.34 1.76
CA ALA A 65 16.97 11.69 3.11
C ALA A 65 15.49 11.37 3.30
N VAL A 66 15.16 10.51 4.28
CA VAL A 66 13.78 10.18 4.65
C VAL A 66 13.40 10.91 5.92
N LEU A 67 12.45 11.84 5.84
CA LEU A 67 11.97 12.59 7.00
C LEU A 67 10.71 11.92 7.56
N GLY A 68 10.90 11.13 8.62
CA GLY A 68 9.85 10.37 9.30
C GLY A 68 9.86 8.88 8.95
N LEU A 69 9.86 8.03 9.99
CA LEU A 69 10.03 6.57 9.89
C LEU A 69 8.72 5.79 10.09
N GLY A 70 7.60 6.37 9.66
CA GLY A 70 6.30 5.69 9.66
C GLY A 70 6.15 4.71 8.48
N VAL A 71 4.93 4.20 8.25
CA VAL A 71 4.62 3.31 7.11
C VAL A 71 5.00 3.91 5.74
N VAL A 72 4.91 5.23 5.64
CA VAL A 72 5.34 6.05 4.50
C VAL A 72 6.87 5.95 4.33
N GLY A 73 7.63 6.20 5.39
CA GLY A 73 9.09 6.15 5.37
C GLY A 73 9.63 4.75 5.06
N LEU A 74 8.98 3.70 5.60
CA LEU A 74 9.31 2.32 5.28
C LEU A 74 9.09 2.00 3.79
N GLY A 75 8.00 2.50 3.19
CA GLY A 75 7.75 2.32 1.75
C GLY A 75 8.78 3.02 0.85
N VAL A 76 9.35 4.13 1.32
CA VAL A 76 10.49 4.79 0.65
C VAL A 76 11.75 3.93 0.76
N SER A 77 12.06 3.45 1.97
CA SER A 77 13.27 2.64 2.23
C SER A 77 13.33 1.31 1.48
N THR A 78 12.20 0.75 1.06
CA THR A 78 12.17 -0.52 0.31
C THR A 78 12.58 -0.39 -1.16
N THR A 79 12.77 0.82 -1.67
CA THR A 79 12.93 1.08 -3.11
C THR A 79 14.40 1.22 -3.57
N PHE A 80 15.37 1.32 -2.66
CA PHE A 80 16.79 1.56 -2.99
C PHE A 80 17.76 0.57 -2.33
#